data_AF-A0AAV0BFV1-F1
#
_entry.id   AF-A0AAV0BFV1-F1
#
_cell.length_a   1.000
_cell.length_b   1.000
_cell.length_c   1.000
_cell.angle_alpha   90.00
_cell.angle_beta   90.00
_cell.angle_gamma   90.00
#
_symmetry.space_group_name_H-M   'P 1'
#
loop_
_entity.id
_entity.type
_entity.pdbx_description
1 polymer ?
#
loop_
_entity_poly.entity_id
_entity_poly.type
_entity_poly.pdbx_seq_one_letter_code
_entity_poly.pdbx_strand_id
1 'polypeptide(L)'
;MLMINGRLAILALLTITSSIVSAKNRDKRDNISLTIEKPQASDILGTLQPTGNLKLVTLGAGQQLYICNGTSWIADGAVADLYDITQKPELWRNITSAFKISKHEVDKELIKVESVEKGKHTFVADVTGSKAPKFQVGENVVLATKDAAMPSPFNPELNVPWLSLKVTDGDFAKSVLRVSTNGGFAPKAACRNSDPENPEEFKSMYSALYMFFG
;
A
#
# COMPACT_ATOMS: atom_id res chain seq x y z
N MET A 1 19.17 -56.67 54.77
CA MET A 1 18.75 -55.95 55.99
C MET A 1 18.34 -54.54 55.58
N LEU A 2 17.09 -54.15 55.90
CA LEU A 2 16.40 -52.86 55.70
C LEU A 2 16.17 -52.40 54.25
N MET A 3 14.96 -52.48 53.67
CA MET A 3 13.73 -51.69 53.86
C MET A 3 13.91 -50.16 53.75
N ILE A 4 13.20 -49.53 52.79
CA ILE A 4 12.23 -48.42 52.98
C ILE A 4 11.52 -48.07 51.64
N ASN A 5 10.21 -48.35 51.62
CA ASN A 5 9.06 -47.56 51.16
C ASN A 5 9.07 -46.73 49.86
N GLY A 6 8.19 -47.15 48.94
CA GLY A 6 6.93 -46.44 48.67
C GLY A 6 6.95 -45.28 47.66
N ARG A 7 6.20 -45.45 46.57
CA ARG A 7 4.99 -44.67 46.26
C ARG A 7 4.43 -45.06 44.89
N LEU A 8 3.12 -45.32 44.91
CA LEU A 8 2.23 -45.44 43.77
C LEU A 8 2.21 -44.10 43.02
N ALA A 9 2.56 -44.09 41.74
CA ALA A 9 2.36 -42.93 40.86
C ALA A 9 1.54 -43.38 39.65
N ILE A 10 0.32 -42.85 39.57
CA ILE A 10 -0.61 -43.05 38.47
C ILE A 10 -0.02 -42.37 37.23
N LEU A 11 0.28 -43.17 36.20
CA LEU A 11 0.79 -42.70 34.92
C LEU A 11 -0.39 -42.26 34.05
N ALA A 12 -0.64 -40.96 33.95
CA ALA A 12 -1.56 -40.41 32.96
C ALA A 12 -0.85 -40.30 31.60
N LEU A 13 -1.16 -41.21 30.67
CA LEU A 13 -0.73 -41.14 29.28
C LEU A 13 -1.53 -40.03 28.56
N LEU A 14 -0.90 -38.89 28.26
CA LEU A 14 -1.40 -37.98 27.23
C LEU A 14 -1.02 -38.55 25.86
N THR A 15 -1.99 -39.09 25.13
CA THR A 15 -1.82 -39.46 23.73
C THR A 15 -1.96 -38.21 22.85
N ILE A 16 -0.84 -37.71 22.34
CA ILE A 16 -0.84 -36.76 21.22
C ILE A 16 -1.04 -37.56 19.95
N THR A 17 -2.25 -37.57 19.41
CA THR A 17 -2.52 -38.13 18.08
C THR A 17 -2.07 -37.14 17.02
N SER A 18 -0.88 -37.35 16.49
CA SER A 18 -0.42 -36.73 15.25
C SER A 18 -1.16 -37.37 14.08
N SER A 19 -2.17 -36.70 13.53
CA SER A 19 -2.84 -37.16 12.31
C SER A 19 -1.95 -36.89 11.10
N ILE A 20 -1.30 -37.95 10.62
CA ILE A 20 -0.67 -38.04 9.30
C ILE A 20 -1.82 -38.12 8.28
N VAL A 21 -2.06 -37.07 7.52
CA VAL A 21 -2.95 -37.17 6.34
C VAL A 21 -2.09 -37.44 5.11
N SER A 22 -2.22 -38.69 4.66
CA SER A 22 -1.69 -39.27 3.44
C SER A 22 -2.14 -38.48 2.20
N ALA A 23 -1.19 -38.18 1.31
CA ALA A 23 -1.47 -37.67 -0.02
C ALA A 23 -2.23 -38.73 -0.83
N LYS A 24 -3.44 -38.41 -1.29
CA LYS A 24 -4.11 -39.12 -2.38
C LYS A 24 -4.57 -38.10 -3.41
N ASN A 25 -3.78 -38.04 -4.47
CA ASN A 25 -4.05 -37.23 -5.65
C ASN A 25 -5.23 -37.87 -6.42
N ARG A 26 -6.32 -37.14 -6.64
CA ARG A 26 -7.26 -37.29 -7.78
C ARG A 26 -8.33 -36.19 -7.74
N ASP A 27 -8.12 -35.22 -8.63
CA ASP A 27 -9.12 -34.52 -9.44
C ASP A 27 -10.33 -33.91 -8.72
N LYS A 28 -10.15 -32.72 -8.17
CA LYS A 28 -11.23 -31.73 -8.07
C LYS A 28 -10.61 -30.34 -8.08
N ARG A 29 -10.93 -29.56 -9.10
CA ARG A 29 -10.71 -28.10 -9.12
C ARG A 29 -11.60 -27.47 -8.06
N ASP A 30 -11.17 -27.55 -6.80
CA ASP A 30 -11.80 -26.80 -5.73
C ASP A 30 -11.32 -25.36 -5.83
N ASN A 31 -12.23 -24.50 -6.31
CA ASN A 31 -12.08 -23.06 -6.27
C ASN A 31 -11.91 -22.64 -4.81
N ILE A 32 -10.67 -22.42 -4.39
CA ILE A 32 -10.36 -21.67 -3.18
C ILE A 32 -10.88 -20.25 -3.42
N SER A 33 -12.11 -19.99 -2.99
CA SER A 33 -12.59 -18.63 -2.80
C SER A 33 -11.89 -18.09 -1.56
N LEU A 34 -10.72 -17.47 -1.77
CA LEU A 34 -10.13 -16.54 -0.81
C LEU A 34 -11.10 -15.37 -0.67
N THR A 35 -12.03 -15.47 0.28
CA THR A 35 -12.82 -14.32 0.72
C THR A 35 -11.86 -13.41 1.48
N ILE A 36 -11.15 -12.55 0.76
CA ILE A 36 -10.41 -11.43 1.35
C ILE A 36 -11.47 -10.49 1.92
N GLU A 37 -11.66 -10.53 3.24
CA GLU A 37 -12.52 -9.57 3.93
C GLU A 37 -11.95 -8.16 3.65
N LYS A 38 -12.71 -7.38 2.88
CA LYS A 38 -12.33 -6.01 2.51
C LYS A 38 -12.34 -5.18 3.80
N PRO A 39 -11.30 -4.38 4.10
CA PRO A 39 -11.33 -3.45 5.22
C PRO A 39 -12.59 -2.60 5.11
N GLN A 40 -13.39 -2.58 6.16
CA GLN A 40 -14.61 -1.78 6.21
C GLN A 40 -14.18 -0.30 6.17
N ALA A 41 -14.95 0.56 5.49
CA ALA A 41 -14.62 1.99 5.41
C ALA A 41 -14.43 2.63 6.80
N SER A 42 -15.09 2.09 7.83
CA SER A 42 -14.92 2.47 9.25
C SER A 42 -13.50 2.27 9.79
N ASP A 43 -12.81 1.22 9.37
CA ASP A 43 -11.44 0.90 9.85
C ASP A 43 -10.42 1.88 9.25
N ILE A 44 -10.71 2.36 8.03
CA ILE A 44 -9.93 3.35 7.29
C ILE A 44 -10.15 4.74 7.88
N LEU A 45 -11.42 5.09 8.14
CA LEU A 45 -11.84 6.41 8.65
C LEU A 45 -11.56 6.62 10.14
N GLY A 46 -11.39 5.55 10.93
CA GLY A 46 -11.02 5.65 12.34
C GLY A 46 -9.57 6.12 12.55
N THR A 47 -8.65 5.70 11.68
CA THR A 47 -7.20 6.01 11.78
C THR A 47 -6.79 7.15 10.85
N LEU A 48 -7.39 7.24 9.66
CA LEU A 48 -7.13 8.28 8.68
C LEU A 48 -8.37 9.19 8.62
N GLN A 49 -8.42 10.19 9.48
CA GLN A 49 -9.56 11.10 9.60
C GLN A 49 -9.43 12.27 8.60
N PRO A 50 -10.14 12.27 7.46
CA PRO A 50 -10.11 13.41 6.57
C PRO A 50 -10.86 14.60 7.18
N THR A 51 -10.46 15.80 6.79
CA THR A 51 -11.11 17.06 7.17
C THR A 51 -11.88 17.62 5.98
N GLY A 52 -13.19 17.87 6.16
CA GLY A 52 -14.06 18.49 5.15
C GLY A 52 -14.85 17.48 4.31
N ASN A 53 -15.54 17.99 3.28
CA ASN A 53 -16.35 17.17 2.40
C ASN A 53 -15.51 16.61 1.25
N LEU A 54 -15.87 15.43 0.73
CA LEU A 54 -15.19 14.84 -0.43
C LEU A 54 -15.38 15.73 -1.66
N LYS A 55 -14.27 16.17 -2.27
CA LYS A 55 -14.24 17.04 -3.46
C LYS A 55 -13.89 16.31 -4.74
N LEU A 56 -12.90 15.40 -4.66
CA LEU A 56 -12.34 14.72 -5.82
C LEU A 56 -11.81 13.36 -5.41
N VAL A 57 -12.04 12.35 -6.26
CA VAL A 57 -11.37 11.06 -6.18
C VAL A 57 -10.57 10.85 -7.46
N THR A 58 -9.27 10.68 -7.30
CA THR A 58 -8.38 10.35 -8.40
C THR A 58 -7.74 9.00 -8.20
N LEU A 59 -7.56 8.29 -9.30
CA LEU A 59 -6.59 7.22 -9.40
C LEU A 59 -5.22 7.83 -9.71
N GLY A 60 -4.24 7.59 -8.84
CA GLY A 60 -2.85 7.87 -9.12
C GLY A 60 -2.13 6.65 -9.67
N ALA A 61 -1.36 6.83 -10.74
CA ALA A 61 -0.51 5.78 -11.31
C ALA A 61 0.88 6.34 -11.60
N GLY A 62 1.92 5.65 -11.12
CA GLY A 62 3.29 6.14 -11.28
C GLY A 62 4.32 5.33 -10.49
N GLN A 63 5.29 6.04 -9.92
CA GLN A 63 6.47 5.47 -9.27
C GLN A 63 6.68 6.05 -7.88
N GLN A 64 6.89 5.17 -6.90
CA GLN A 64 7.46 5.49 -5.62
C GLN A 64 8.99 5.51 -5.79
N LEU A 65 9.62 6.58 -5.35
CA LEU A 65 11.06 6.80 -5.45
C LEU A 65 11.73 6.43 -4.14
N TYR A 66 12.90 5.82 -4.24
CA TYR A 66 13.74 5.44 -3.10
C TYR A 66 15.19 5.83 -3.38
N ILE A 67 15.89 6.20 -2.32
CA ILE A 67 17.34 6.40 -2.31
C ILE A 67 18.00 5.37 -1.40
N CYS A 68 19.21 4.95 -1.75
CA CYS A 68 20.00 4.07 -0.90
C CYS A 68 20.74 4.87 0.18
N ASN A 69 20.61 4.46 1.45
CA ASN A 69 21.42 5.02 2.54
C ASN A 69 22.72 4.24 2.80
N GLY A 70 23.13 3.39 1.87
CA GLY A 70 24.26 2.48 1.98
C GLY A 70 23.92 1.07 2.49
N THR A 71 22.78 0.88 3.15
CA THR A 71 22.33 -0.46 3.61
C THR A 71 20.85 -0.74 3.37
N SER A 72 20.02 0.30 3.29
CA SER A 72 18.56 0.21 3.21
C SER A 72 18.02 1.24 2.22
N TRP A 73 16.95 0.85 1.53
CA TRP A 73 16.16 1.76 0.69
C TRP A 73 15.31 2.67 1.59
N ILE A 74 15.46 3.98 1.43
CA ILE A 74 14.64 5.00 2.10
C ILE A 74 13.71 5.63 1.08
N ALA A 75 12.43 5.79 1.42
CA ALA A 75 11.46 6.46 0.56
C ALA A 75 11.84 7.93 0.35
N ASP A 76 11.88 8.35 -0.91
CA ASP A 76 12.38 9.66 -1.36
C ASP A 76 11.34 10.49 -2.12
N GLY A 77 10.07 10.11 -1.97
CA GLY A 77 8.93 10.74 -2.63
C GLY A 77 8.32 9.85 -3.70
N ALA A 78 7.47 10.44 -4.54
CA ALA A 78 6.75 9.74 -5.60
C ALA A 78 6.46 10.69 -6.76
N VAL A 79 6.24 10.11 -7.94
CA VAL A 79 5.74 10.79 -9.13
C VAL A 79 4.59 9.97 -9.69
N ALA A 80 3.43 10.58 -9.89
CA ALA A 80 2.28 9.91 -10.47
C ALA A 80 1.40 10.86 -11.29
N ASP A 81 0.78 10.32 -12.32
CA ASP A 81 -0.33 10.99 -13.02
C ASP A 81 -1.63 10.70 -12.27
N LEU A 82 -2.53 11.68 -12.21
CA LEU A 82 -3.80 11.61 -11.50
C LEU A 82 -4.95 11.63 -12.50
N TYR A 83 -5.80 10.61 -12.45
CA TYR A 83 -6.96 10.46 -13.33
C TYR A 83 -8.24 10.62 -12.51
N ASP A 84 -9.13 11.53 -12.93
CA ASP A 84 -10.40 11.75 -12.23
C ASP A 84 -11.33 10.55 -12.44
N ILE A 85 -11.73 9.95 -11.32
CA ILE A 85 -12.66 8.81 -11.26
C ILE A 85 -13.80 9.09 -10.28
N THR A 86 -14.06 10.37 -9.97
CA THR A 86 -15.06 10.78 -8.98
C THR A 86 -16.45 10.25 -9.31
N GLN A 87 -16.80 10.23 -10.60
CA GLN A 87 -18.10 9.74 -11.08
C GLN A 87 -18.13 8.23 -11.34
N LYS A 88 -17.11 7.49 -10.85
CA LYS A 88 -16.87 6.06 -11.14
C LYS A 88 -16.62 5.23 -9.89
N PRO A 89 -17.59 5.16 -8.98
CA PRO A 89 -17.44 4.47 -7.70
C PRO A 89 -17.14 2.97 -7.81
N GLU A 90 -17.45 2.35 -8.96
CA GLU A 90 -17.07 0.97 -9.28
C GLU A 90 -15.55 0.78 -9.39
N LEU A 91 -14.82 1.81 -9.86
CA LEU A 91 -13.36 1.76 -9.92
C LEU A 91 -12.73 1.86 -8.54
N TRP A 92 -13.37 2.54 -7.58
CA TRP A 92 -12.81 2.77 -6.24
C TRP A 92 -12.57 1.47 -5.48
N ARG A 93 -13.40 0.44 -5.76
CA ARG A 93 -13.38 -0.86 -5.06
C ARG A 93 -12.43 -1.87 -5.68
N ASN A 94 -11.97 -1.64 -6.91
CA ASN A 94 -11.36 -2.67 -7.76
C ASN A 94 -9.99 -2.26 -8.34
N ILE A 95 -9.25 -1.37 -7.67
CA ILE A 95 -7.95 -0.87 -8.16
C ILE A 95 -6.89 -1.96 -8.28
N THR A 96 -6.95 -2.97 -7.41
CA THR A 96 -6.04 -4.12 -7.45
C THR A 96 -6.25 -4.99 -8.69
N SER A 97 -7.49 -5.09 -9.21
CA SER A 97 -7.79 -5.79 -10.46
C SER A 97 -7.64 -4.90 -11.70
N ALA A 98 -7.87 -3.59 -11.57
CA ALA A 98 -7.78 -2.65 -12.68
C ALA A 98 -6.33 -2.30 -13.04
N PHE A 99 -5.38 -2.54 -12.14
CA PHE A 99 -3.96 -2.31 -12.39
C PHE A 99 -3.16 -3.58 -12.22
N LYS A 100 -3.01 -4.30 -13.33
CA LYS A 100 -1.81 -5.13 -13.51
C LYS A 100 -0.64 -4.16 -13.64
N ILE A 101 0.05 -3.93 -12.53
CA ILE A 101 1.34 -3.26 -12.54
C ILE A 101 2.30 -4.23 -13.23
N SER A 102 2.44 -4.11 -14.55
CA SER A 102 3.46 -4.84 -15.27
C SER A 102 4.80 -4.13 -15.07
N LYS A 103 5.91 -4.85 -15.20
CA LYS A 103 7.27 -4.30 -15.09
C LYS A 103 7.55 -3.15 -16.08
N HIS A 104 6.71 -2.95 -17.09
CA HIS A 104 6.96 -2.02 -18.19
C HIS A 104 5.86 -0.99 -18.44
N GLU A 105 4.64 -1.20 -17.95
CA GLU A 105 3.58 -0.20 -18.08
C GLU A 105 2.46 -0.44 -17.08
N VAL A 106 1.90 0.66 -16.58
CA VAL A 106 0.53 0.72 -16.10
C VAL A 106 -0.34 0.37 -17.30
N ASP A 107 -1.20 -0.66 -17.21
CA ASP A 107 -2.08 -1.02 -18.32
C ASP A 107 -3.04 0.14 -18.62
N LYS A 108 -2.61 0.99 -19.58
CA LYS A 108 -3.30 2.21 -19.98
C LYS A 108 -4.61 1.90 -20.70
N GLU A 109 -4.89 0.65 -21.05
CA GLU A 109 -6.11 0.28 -21.77
C GLU A 109 -7.36 0.46 -20.89
N LEU A 110 -7.25 0.25 -19.57
CA LEU A 110 -8.34 0.56 -18.62
C LEU A 110 -8.50 2.06 -18.32
N ILE A 111 -7.44 2.86 -18.49
CA ILE A 111 -7.44 4.33 -18.30
C ILE A 111 -7.92 5.06 -19.57
N LYS A 112 -7.54 4.56 -20.75
CA LYS A 112 -7.80 5.17 -22.06
C LYS A 112 -9.27 5.28 -22.39
N VAL A 113 -10.11 4.39 -21.89
CA VAL A 113 -11.50 4.35 -22.35
C VAL A 113 -12.28 5.54 -21.80
N GLU A 114 -11.95 6.10 -20.62
CA GLU A 114 -12.90 7.06 -20.03
C GLU A 114 -12.41 8.00 -18.89
N SER A 115 -11.11 8.15 -18.58
CA SER A 115 -10.65 9.08 -17.52
C SER A 115 -9.70 10.15 -18.04
N VAL A 116 -10.06 11.42 -17.83
CA VAL A 116 -9.23 12.58 -18.18
C VAL A 116 -8.11 12.71 -17.14
N GLU A 117 -6.86 12.80 -17.60
CA GLU A 117 -5.74 13.21 -16.74
C GLU A 117 -6.09 14.56 -16.11
N LYS A 118 -6.25 14.55 -14.80
CA LYS A 118 -6.70 15.70 -14.01
C LYS A 118 -5.53 16.45 -13.40
N GLY A 119 -4.38 15.80 -13.28
CA GLY A 119 -3.28 16.35 -12.52
C GLY A 119 -2.05 15.47 -12.39
N LYS A 120 -1.12 15.94 -11.56
CA LYS A 120 0.12 15.25 -11.21
C LYS A 120 0.35 15.28 -9.71
N HIS A 121 0.92 14.20 -9.20
CA HIS A 121 1.47 14.10 -7.86
C HIS A 121 2.99 14.02 -7.95
N THR A 122 3.67 14.89 -7.22
CA THR A 122 5.14 14.95 -7.14
C THR A 122 5.57 15.23 -5.70
N PHE A 123 6.87 15.23 -5.43
CA PHE A 123 7.42 15.75 -4.19
C PHE A 123 8.33 16.93 -4.49
N VAL A 124 8.22 17.98 -3.69
CA VAL A 124 9.07 19.18 -3.80
C VAL A 124 9.89 19.34 -2.53
N ALA A 125 11.18 19.64 -2.68
CA ALA A 125 12.05 19.94 -1.55
C ALA A 125 11.82 21.38 -1.08
N ASP A 126 11.83 21.57 0.24
CA ASP A 126 11.97 22.90 0.84
C ASP A 126 13.45 23.33 0.89
N VAL A 127 13.71 24.52 1.45
CA VAL A 127 15.05 25.08 1.60
C VAL A 127 15.96 24.25 2.52
N THR A 128 15.40 23.36 3.34
CA THR A 128 16.12 22.44 4.22
C THR A 128 16.39 21.09 3.54
N GLY A 129 15.88 20.88 2.33
CA GLY A 129 15.92 19.61 1.61
C GLY A 129 14.80 18.64 2.00
N SER A 130 13.92 19.01 2.93
CA SER A 130 12.79 18.18 3.32
C SER A 130 11.75 18.15 2.20
N LYS A 131 11.30 16.95 1.83
CA LYS A 131 10.38 16.78 0.70
C LYS A 131 8.93 16.74 1.15
N ALA A 132 8.09 17.58 0.54
CA ALA A 132 6.65 17.64 0.75
C ALA A 132 5.88 17.08 -0.45
N PRO A 133 4.85 16.25 -0.23
CA PRO A 133 3.85 15.92 -1.24
C PRO A 133 3.26 17.17 -1.90
N LYS A 134 3.34 17.24 -3.22
CA LYS A 134 2.68 18.23 -4.07
C LYS A 134 1.64 17.54 -4.95
N PHE A 135 0.47 18.13 -5.03
CA PHE A 135 -0.58 17.76 -5.97
C PHE A 135 -0.90 18.97 -6.83
N GLN A 136 -0.85 18.78 -8.15
CA GLN A 136 -1.36 19.74 -9.11
C GLN A 136 -2.62 19.14 -9.71
N VAL A 137 -3.77 19.80 -9.54
CA VAL A 137 -5.09 19.35 -10.00
C VAL A 137 -5.73 20.48 -10.81
N GLY A 138 -5.69 20.35 -12.13
CA GLY A 138 -5.92 21.47 -13.04
C GLY A 138 -4.95 22.62 -12.73
N GLU A 139 -5.48 23.81 -12.46
CA GLU A 139 -4.72 25.00 -12.07
C GLU A 139 -4.41 25.05 -10.57
N ASN A 140 -5.03 24.19 -9.76
CA ASN A 140 -4.84 24.19 -8.32
C ASN A 140 -3.55 23.47 -7.94
N VAL A 141 -2.82 24.04 -6.99
CA VAL A 141 -1.67 23.39 -6.36
C VAL A 141 -1.96 23.20 -4.87
N VAL A 142 -1.63 22.03 -4.36
CA VAL A 142 -1.75 21.65 -2.95
C VAL A 142 -0.40 21.12 -2.49
N LEU A 143 0.14 21.68 -1.42
CA LEU A 143 1.23 21.06 -0.66
C LEU A 143 0.66 20.46 0.62
N ALA A 144 1.13 19.27 0.97
CA ALA A 144 0.67 18.58 2.15
C ALA A 144 1.83 18.04 2.96
N THR A 145 1.54 17.65 4.20
CA THR A 145 2.44 16.91 5.07
C THR A 145 1.77 15.63 5.54
N LYS A 146 2.57 14.63 5.91
CA LYS A 146 2.05 13.38 6.47
C LYS A 146 1.44 13.67 7.84
N ASP A 147 0.18 13.32 8.00
CA ASP A 147 -0.57 13.47 9.25
C ASP A 147 -0.66 12.13 9.99
N ALA A 148 -1.13 11.09 9.29
CA ALA A 148 -1.18 9.73 9.81
C ALA A 148 -0.78 8.70 8.74
N ALA A 149 -0.42 7.50 9.18
CA ALA A 149 -0.09 6.40 8.30
C ALA A 149 -0.51 5.06 8.91
N MET A 150 -0.86 4.11 8.06
CA MET A 150 -1.10 2.72 8.45
C MET A 150 -0.59 1.75 7.37
N PRO A 151 -0.17 0.53 7.75
CA PRO A 151 0.15 -0.51 6.76
C PRO A 151 -1.02 -0.75 5.80
N SER A 152 -0.71 -1.10 4.54
CA SER A 152 -1.74 -1.46 3.56
C SER A 152 -2.48 -2.71 4.05
N PRO A 153 -3.83 -2.69 4.23
CA PRO A 153 -4.57 -3.82 4.79
C PRO A 153 -4.57 -5.08 3.92
N PHE A 154 -4.30 -4.94 2.62
CA PHE A 154 -4.43 -6.06 1.67
C PHE A 154 -3.12 -6.82 1.44
N ASN A 155 -2.00 -6.12 1.37
CA ASN A 155 -0.68 -6.73 1.24
C ASN A 155 0.40 -5.75 1.71
N PRO A 156 0.63 -5.64 3.03
CA PRO A 156 1.53 -4.65 3.60
C PRO A 156 3.01 -4.91 3.26
N GLU A 157 3.34 -6.06 2.66
CA GLU A 157 4.69 -6.37 2.20
C GLU A 157 4.97 -5.90 0.77
N LEU A 158 3.94 -5.69 -0.04
CA LEU A 158 4.05 -5.25 -1.44
C LEU A 158 3.52 -3.83 -1.66
N ASN A 159 2.54 -3.41 -0.86
CA ASN A 159 1.81 -2.17 -1.08
C ASN A 159 2.20 -1.08 -0.08
N VAL A 160 2.64 0.07 -0.58
CA VAL A 160 3.02 1.20 0.29
C VAL A 160 1.93 1.57 1.30
N PRO A 161 2.29 2.10 2.48
CA PRO A 161 1.33 2.47 3.51
C PRO A 161 0.25 3.42 3.01
N TRP A 162 -0.94 3.26 3.56
CA TRP A 162 -1.99 4.26 3.41
C TRP A 162 -1.66 5.47 4.27
N LEU A 163 -1.98 6.66 3.77
CA LEU A 163 -1.62 7.92 4.40
C LEU A 163 -2.85 8.82 4.55
N SER A 164 -2.91 9.53 5.66
CA SER A 164 -3.64 10.78 5.78
C SER A 164 -2.63 11.91 5.61
N LEU A 165 -2.94 12.85 4.74
CA LEU A 165 -2.12 14.02 4.49
C LEU A 165 -2.91 15.27 4.87
N LYS A 166 -2.29 16.14 5.68
CA LYS A 166 -2.82 17.45 6.02
C LYS A 166 -2.30 18.46 5.00
N VAL A 167 -3.21 19.24 4.39
CA VAL A 167 -2.82 20.31 3.48
C VAL A 167 -2.22 21.47 4.27
N THR A 168 -1.05 21.92 3.85
CA THR A 168 -0.30 23.03 4.46
C THR A 168 -0.26 24.27 3.56
N ASP A 169 -0.50 24.12 2.26
CA ASP A 169 -0.59 25.22 1.30
C ASP A 169 -1.56 24.88 0.16
N GLY A 170 -2.27 25.90 -0.34
CA GLY A 170 -3.37 25.80 -1.30
C GLY A 170 -4.76 25.61 -0.67
N ASP A 171 -5.80 26.04 -1.39
CA ASP A 171 -7.19 26.05 -0.90
C ASP A 171 -8.11 25.00 -1.53
N PHE A 172 -7.61 24.24 -2.51
CA PHE A 172 -8.41 23.23 -3.18
C PHE A 172 -8.90 22.14 -2.22
N ALA A 173 -8.06 21.72 -1.27
CA ALA A 173 -8.38 20.72 -0.26
C ALA A 173 -7.81 21.13 1.10
N LYS A 174 -8.36 20.58 2.18
CA LYS A 174 -7.83 20.65 3.55
C LYS A 174 -7.12 19.35 3.97
N SER A 175 -7.49 18.22 3.36
CA SER A 175 -6.78 16.94 3.55
C SER A 175 -6.83 16.07 2.31
N VAL A 176 -5.88 15.13 2.20
CA VAL A 176 -5.81 14.14 1.13
C VAL A 176 -5.57 12.77 1.74
N LEU A 177 -6.40 11.79 1.41
CA LEU A 177 -6.15 10.39 1.76
C LEU A 177 -5.48 9.66 0.60
N ARG A 178 -4.41 8.90 0.89
CA ARG A 178 -3.83 7.91 -0.02
C ARG A 178 -4.22 6.52 0.46
N VAL A 179 -5.11 5.84 -0.27
CA VAL A 179 -5.66 4.52 0.10
C VAL A 179 -5.66 3.57 -1.10
N SER A 180 -6.07 2.32 -0.90
CA SER A 180 -6.13 1.29 -1.96
C SER A 180 -4.82 1.18 -2.76
N THR A 181 -3.69 1.31 -2.07
CA THR A 181 -2.35 1.24 -2.66
C THR A 181 -2.07 -0.15 -3.22
N ASN A 182 -1.42 -0.21 -4.39
CA ASN A 182 -0.90 -1.42 -5.00
C ASN A 182 0.56 -1.19 -5.41
N GLY A 183 1.48 -2.06 -5.00
CA GLY A 183 2.90 -1.91 -5.27
C GLY A 183 3.57 -0.74 -4.52
N GLY A 184 4.71 -0.31 -5.06
CA GLY A 184 5.46 0.82 -4.55
C GLY A 184 6.49 0.48 -3.48
N PHE A 185 6.55 -0.73 -2.92
CA PHE A 185 7.64 -1.09 -2.00
C PHE A 185 8.97 -1.28 -2.74
N ALA A 186 10.07 -0.92 -2.08
CA ALA A 186 11.41 -1.27 -2.52
C ALA A 186 11.72 -2.76 -2.21
N PRO A 187 12.71 -3.38 -2.89
CA PRO A 187 13.14 -4.73 -2.58
C PRO A 187 13.56 -4.85 -1.11
N LYS A 188 13.26 -6.01 -0.49
CA LYS A 188 13.75 -6.32 0.86
C LYS A 188 15.27 -6.50 0.91
N ALA A 189 15.90 -6.77 -0.23
CA ALA A 189 17.35 -6.88 -0.34
C ALA A 189 17.99 -5.52 -0.01
N ALA A 190 19.05 -5.56 0.80
CA ALA A 190 19.86 -4.39 1.13
C ALA A 190 20.40 -3.74 -0.15
N CYS A 191 20.39 -2.41 -0.18
CA CYS A 191 21.04 -1.63 -1.22
C CYS A 191 22.50 -1.35 -0.83
N ARG A 192 23.36 -1.12 -1.82
CA ARG A 192 24.76 -0.71 -1.60
C ARG A 192 25.12 0.36 -2.63
N ASN A 193 25.67 1.47 -2.17
CA ASN A 193 26.07 2.58 -3.05
C ASN A 193 27.17 2.20 -4.05
N SER A 194 27.88 1.09 -3.81
CA SER A 194 29.00 0.61 -4.63
C SER A 194 28.62 -0.49 -5.62
N ASP A 195 27.35 -0.86 -5.72
CA ASP A 195 26.91 -1.98 -6.55
C ASP A 195 26.49 -1.48 -7.94
N PRO A 196 27.21 -1.83 -9.02
CA PRO A 196 26.91 -1.36 -10.36
C PRO A 196 25.56 -1.86 -10.91
N GLU A 197 24.93 -2.86 -10.29
CA GLU A 197 23.58 -3.34 -10.62
C GLU A 197 22.48 -2.69 -9.75
N ASN A 198 22.84 -2.03 -8.64
CA ASN A 198 21.91 -1.30 -7.76
C ASN A 198 22.19 0.20 -7.80
N PRO A 199 21.50 0.96 -8.68
CA PRO A 199 21.64 2.41 -8.73
C PRO A 199 21.37 3.06 -7.35
N GLU A 200 21.96 4.22 -7.11
CA GLU A 200 21.72 5.04 -5.90
C GLU A 200 20.22 5.33 -5.66
N GLU A 201 19.41 5.18 -6.70
CA GLU A 201 17.96 5.34 -6.72
C GLU A 201 17.24 4.06 -7.15
N PHE A 202 16.11 3.74 -6.52
CA PHE A 202 15.18 2.70 -6.97
C PHE A 202 13.80 3.28 -7.24
N LYS A 203 13.17 2.84 -8.33
CA LYS A 203 11.83 3.28 -8.74
C LYS A 203 10.89 2.08 -8.71
N SER A 204 9.93 2.11 -7.78
CA SER A 204 8.91 1.07 -7.64
C SER A 204 7.61 1.54 -8.27
N MET A 205 7.10 0.81 -9.25
CA MET A 205 5.78 1.12 -9.81
C MET A 205 4.69 0.97 -8.75
N TYR A 206 3.76 1.92 -8.71
CA TYR A 206 2.63 1.88 -7.78
C TYR A 206 1.37 2.51 -8.37
N SER A 207 0.24 2.14 -7.80
CA SER A 207 -1.02 2.88 -7.95
C SER A 207 -1.67 3.11 -6.59
N ALA A 208 -2.53 4.13 -6.51
CA ALA A 208 -3.28 4.46 -5.29
C ALA A 208 -4.55 5.25 -5.60
N LEU A 209 -5.53 5.23 -4.70
CA LEU A 209 -6.54 6.29 -4.64
C LEU A 209 -6.00 7.48 -3.90
N TYR A 210 -6.26 8.66 -4.46
CA TYR A 210 -6.17 9.92 -3.76
C TYR A 210 -7.56 10.52 -3.63
N MET A 211 -8.00 10.73 -2.41
CA MET A 211 -9.29 11.33 -2.09
C MET A 211 -9.05 12.70 -1.45
N PHE A 212 -9.50 13.77 -2.11
CA PHE A 212 -9.31 15.14 -1.68
C PHE A 212 -10.55 15.62 -0.92
N PHE A 213 -10.36 16.19 0.27
CA PHE A 213 -11.43 16.71 1.11
C PHE A 213 -11.18 18.16 1.47
N GLY A 214 -12.23 18.98 1.60
CA GLY A 214 -12.12 20.32 2.16
C GLY A 214 -13.35 21.16 2.00
#